data_AF-A0A2V7XD56-F1
#
_entry.id   AF-A0A2V7XD56-F1
#
_cell.length_a   1.000
_cell.length_b   1.000
_cell.length_c   1.000
_cell.angle_alpha   90.00
_cell.angle_beta   90.00
_cell.angle_gamma   90.00
#
_symmetry.space_group_name_H-M   'P 1'
#
loop_
_entity.id
_entity.type
_entity.pdbx_description
1 polymer ?
#
loop_
_entity_poly.entity_id
_entity_poly.type
_entity_poly.pdbx_seq_one_letter_code
_entity_poly.pdbx_strand_id
1 'polypeptide(L)' 'MDLEQVIGEIERLERIFAAPDTRPLSETDIAAANQRHDTRLAHSPWFRLWKSYGLCCRTEPPVLGAPEVER' A
#
# COMPACT_ATOMS: atom_id res chain seq x y z
N MET A 1 -13.07 -20.28 34.16
CA MET A 1 -12.18 -19.96 33.04
C MET A 1 -10.90 -20.70 33.30
N ASP A 2 -10.53 -21.65 32.43
CA ASP A 2 -9.33 -22.47 32.57
C ASP A 2 -8.13 -21.69 32.03
N LEU A 3 -7.08 -21.57 32.85
CA LEU A 3 -5.90 -20.76 32.52
C LEU A 3 -5.16 -21.34 31.31
N GLU A 4 -5.03 -22.67 31.25
CA GLU A 4 -4.34 -23.36 30.16
C GLU A 4 -5.09 -23.20 28.85
N GLN A 5 -6.43 -23.25 28.89
CA GLN A 5 -7.28 -22.95 27.74
C GLN A 5 -7.02 -21.54 27.21
N VAL A 6 -6.94 -20.53 28.09
CA VAL A 6 -6.75 -19.13 27.70
C VAL A 6 -5.36 -18.90 27.11
N ILE A 7 -4.33 -19.50 27.70
CA ILE A 7 -2.96 -19.46 27.16
C ILE A 7 -2.95 -20.06 25.75
N GLY A 8 -3.56 -21.23 25.57
CA GLY A 8 -3.64 -21.89 24.26
C GLY A 8 -4.40 -21.06 23.20
N GLU A 9 -5.44 -20.32 23.61
CA GLU A 9 -6.16 -19.41 22.72
C GLU A 9 -5.30 -18.20 22.31
N ILE A 10 -4.54 -17.62 23.24
CA ILE A 10 -3.61 -16.52 22.95
C ILE A 10 -2.53 -16.98 21.97
N GLU A 11 -1.86 -18.10 22.27
CA GLU A 11 -0.82 -18.65 21.38
C GLU A 11 -1.35 -18.97 19.98
N ARG A 12 -2.61 -19.43 19.90
CA ARG A 12 -3.27 -19.67 18.61
C ARG A 12 -3.49 -18.36 17.85
N LEU A 13 -3.91 -17.29 18.52
CA LEU A 13 -4.09 -15.98 17.90
C LEU A 13 -2.76 -15.40 17.43
N GLU A 14 -1.70 -15.54 18.22
CA GLU A 14 -0.36 -15.09 17.84
C GLU A 14 0.14 -15.81 16.59
N ARG A 15 -0.06 -17.14 16.49
CA ARG A 15 0.27 -17.90 15.27
C ARG A 15 -0.50 -17.41 14.05
N ILE A 16 -1.78 -17.06 14.20
CA ILE A 16 -2.60 -16.54 13.10
C ILE A 16 -2.09 -15.16 12.67
N PHE A 17 -1.75 -14.28 13.62
CA PHE A 17 -1.22 -12.95 13.33
C PHE A 17 0.16 -12.95 12.69
N ALA A 18 1.00 -13.94 13.02
CA ALA A 18 2.32 -14.11 12.44
C ALA A 18 2.29 -14.72 11.03
N ALA A 19 1.16 -15.30 10.62
CA ALA A 19 1.02 -15.88 9.28
C ALA A 19 1.01 -14.77 8.21
N PRO A 20 1.69 -14.98 7.06
CA PRO A 20 1.61 -14.04 5.95
C PRO A 20 0.17 -13.82 5.48
N ASP A 21 -0.23 -12.56 5.31
CA ASP A 21 -1.50 -12.25 4.63
C ASP A 21 -1.38 -12.61 3.15
N THR A 22 -2.17 -13.58 2.71
CA THR A 22 -2.14 -14.11 1.34
C THR A 22 -3.24 -13.51 0.46
N ARG A 23 -4.07 -12.62 1.02
CA ARG A 23 -5.10 -11.95 0.24
C ARG A 23 -4.46 -10.99 -0.78
N PRO A 24 -5.10 -10.78 -1.94
CA PRO A 24 -4.70 -9.70 -2.83
C PRO A 24 -4.72 -8.36 -2.10
N LEU A 25 -3.72 -7.52 -2.36
CA LEU A 25 -3.66 -6.18 -1.77
C LEU A 25 -4.83 -5.33 -2.27
N SER A 26 -5.56 -4.74 -1.33
CA SER A 26 -6.54 -3.70 -1.64
C SER A 26 -5.86 -2.36 -1.88
N GLU A 27 -6.60 -1.39 -2.42
CA GLU A 27 -6.13 -0.02 -2.57
C GLU A 27 -5.66 0.59 -1.23
N THR A 28 -6.36 0.26 -0.14
CA THR A 28 -6.02 0.71 1.22
C THR A 28 -4.69 0.10 1.68
N ASP A 29 -4.46 -1.18 1.40
CA ASP A 29 -3.21 -1.85 1.78
C ASP A 29 -2.02 -1.23 1.04
N ILE A 30 -2.18 -0.93 -0.26
CA ILE A 30 -1.17 -0.26 -1.08
C ILE A 30 -0.91 1.16 -0.55
N ALA A 31 -1.96 1.92 -0.22
CA ALA A 31 -1.83 3.26 0.34
C ALA A 31 -1.09 3.24 1.69
N ALA A 32 -1.41 2.28 2.56
CA ALA A 32 -0.74 2.12 3.85
C ALA A 32 0.74 1.73 3.70
N ALA A 33 1.05 0.79 2.81
CA ALA A 33 2.42 0.37 2.53
C ALA A 33 3.29 1.54 2.01
N ASN A 34 2.69 2.43 1.20
CA ASN A 34 3.39 3.58 0.63
C ASN A 34 3.48 4.78 1.58
N GLN A 35 2.72 4.83 2.69
CA GLN A 35 2.58 6.01 3.53
C GLN A 35 3.93 6.60 4.01
N ARG A 36 4.87 5.74 4.43
CA ARG A 36 6.19 6.19 4.90
C ARG A 36 7.02 6.81 3.78
N HIS A 37 6.98 6.20 2.59
CA HIS A 37 7.66 6.71 1.40
C HIS A 37 7.04 8.04 0.94
N ASP A 38 5.72 8.08 0.85
CA ASP A 38 4.93 9.27 0.51
C ASP A 38 5.23 10.44 1.42
N THR A 39 5.30 10.19 2.73
CA THR A 39 5.63 11.20 3.73
C THR A 39 7.05 11.73 3.54
N ARG A 40 8.02 10.82 3.35
CA ARG A 40 9.43 11.20 3.14
C ARG A 40 9.63 12.03 1.87
N LEU A 41 8.88 11.74 0.80
CA LEU A 41 9.04 12.43 -0.48
C LEU A 41 8.03 13.54 -0.74
N ALA A 42 7.15 13.85 0.22
CA ALA A 42 6.10 14.88 0.06
C ALA A 42 6.62 16.26 -0.37
N HIS A 43 7.89 16.57 -0.08
CA HIS A 43 8.54 17.83 -0.46
C HIS A 43 9.21 17.80 -1.84
N SER A 44 9.40 16.62 -2.45
CA SER A 44 10.03 16.48 -3.76
C SER A 44 9.08 16.95 -4.86
N PRO A 45 9.47 17.94 -5.70
CA PRO A 45 8.66 18.37 -6.83
C PRO A 45 8.38 17.24 -7.82
N TRP A 46 9.37 16.37 -8.05
CA TRP A 46 9.23 15.19 -8.89
C TRP A 46 8.21 14.19 -8.34
N PHE A 47 8.22 13.96 -7.02
CA PHE A 47 7.27 13.06 -6.39
C PHE A 47 5.84 13.59 -6.47
N ARG A 48 5.64 14.91 -6.29
CA ARG A 48 4.31 15.54 -6.44
C ARG A 48 3.78 15.41 -7.87
N LEU A 49 4.62 15.65 -8.87
CA LEU A 49 4.27 15.48 -10.28
C LEU A 49 3.91 14.01 -10.57
N TRP A 50 4.72 13.07 -10.08
CA TRP A 50 4.45 11.65 -10.28
C TRP A 50 3.11 11.21 -9.65
N LYS A 51 2.82 11.71 -8.44
CA LYS A 51 1.57 11.47 -7.73
C LYS A 51 0.36 12.07 -8.46
N SER A 52 0.48 13.25 -9.08
CA SER A 52 -0.64 13.85 -9.83
C SER A 52 -1.03 13.05 -11.07
N TYR A 53 -0.10 12.28 -11.66
CA TYR A 53 -0.40 11.36 -12.76
C TYR A 53 -1.01 10.03 -12.32
N GLY A 54 -1.18 9.80 -11.01
CA GLY A 54 -1.79 8.58 -10.46
C GLY A 54 -0.98 7.30 -10.71
N LEU A 55 0.29 7.41 -11.11
CA LEU A 55 1.09 6.27 -11.60
C LEU A 55 1.28 5.14 -10.59
N CYS A 56 1.18 5.39 -9.28
CA CYS A 56 1.22 4.34 -8.25
C CYS A 56 -0.12 3.62 -8.02
N CYS A 57 -1.25 4.18 -8.45
CA CYS A 57 -2.60 3.63 -8.24
C CYS A 57 -3.32 3.31 -9.56
N ARG A 58 -2.61 3.34 -10.69
CA ARG A 58 -3.19 3.05 -12.00
C ARG A 58 -3.42 1.55 -12.17
N THR A 59 -4.68 1.19 -12.42
CA THR A 59 -5.05 -0.16 -12.90
C THR A 59 -4.55 -0.43 -14.32
N GLU A 60 -4.34 0.62 -15.12
CA GLU A 60 -3.91 0.52 -16.51
C GLU A 60 -2.67 1.38 -16.81
N PRO A 61 -1.74 0.90 -17.65
CA PRO A 61 -0.52 1.61 -17.99
C PRO A 61 -0.80 3.00 -18.61
N PRO A 62 0.10 3.98 -18.40
CA PRO A 62 -0.05 5.29 -19.03
C PRO A 62 -0.05 5.19 -20.55
N VAL A 63 -1.13 5.68 -21.17
CA VAL A 63 -1.16 5.95 -22.61
C VAL A 63 -0.39 7.25 -22.83
N LEU A 64 0.81 7.15 -23.39
CA LEU A 64 1.62 8.31 -23.73
C LEU A 64 1.05 8.96 -25.01
N GLY A 65 0.26 10.01 -24.83
CA GLY A 65 -0.10 10.90 -25.94
C GLY A 65 1.11 11.71 -26.39
N ALA A 66 1.32 11.83 -27.69
CA ALA A 66 2.33 12.74 -28.22
C ALA A 66 2.04 14.18 -27.73
N PRO A 67 3.05 14.97 -27.36
CA PRO A 67 2.83 16.34 -26.92
C PRO A 67 2.15 17.12 -28.06
N GLU A 68 1.05 17.80 -27.78
CA GLU A 68 0.50 18.79 -28.69
C GLU A 68 1.54 19.91 -28.82
N VAL A 69 2.07 20.05 -30.02
CA VAL A 69 2.92 21.19 -30.38
C VAL A 69 2.01 22.40 -30.44
N GLU A 70 2.04 23.25 -29.41
CA GLU A 70 1.48 24.61 -29.50
C GLU A 70 2.14 25.32 -30.69
N ARG A 71 1.32 25.74 -31.66
CA ARG A 71 1.72 26.56 -32.80
C ARG A 71 1.64 28.04 -32.48
#